data_AF-A2G4K2-F1
#
_entry.id   AF-A2G4K2-F1
#
_cell.length_a   1.000
_cell.length_b   1.000
_cell.length_c   1.000
_cell.angle_alpha   90.00
_cell.angle_beta   90.00
_cell.angle_gamma   90.00
#
_symmetry.space_group_name_H-M   'P 1'
#
loop_
_entity.id
_entity.type
_entity.pdbx_description
1 polymer ?
#
loop_
_entity_poly.entity_id
_entity_poly.type
_entity_poly.pdbx_seq_one_letter_code
_entity_poly.pdbx_strand_id
1 'polypeptide(L)'
;MYDYEGGLFGCFKDITGCLFSMCCAPCSNGENWAKVRDEECTWCHVCMVVHPYWVRKSVLKKRGESGSNVADCLITTFCAECVICQDRRELISS
;
A
#
# COMPACT_ATOMS: atom_id res chain seq x y z
N MET A 1 -9.19 17.33 4.10
CA MET A 1 -8.38 16.44 3.27
C MET A 1 -7.16 16.13 4.12
N TYR A 2 -7.21 15.05 4.90
CA TYR A 2 -6.12 14.71 5.81
C TYR A 2 -4.93 14.24 4.96
N ASP A 3 -3.75 14.76 5.24
CA ASP A 3 -2.50 14.52 4.51
C ASP A 3 -2.04 13.07 4.65
N TYR A 4 -2.66 12.19 3.85
CA TYR A 4 -1.86 11.15 3.23
C TYR A 4 -0.88 11.91 2.35
N GLU A 5 0.36 12.06 2.80
CA GLU A 5 1.35 13.05 2.33
C GLU A 5 1.77 12.89 0.85
N GLY A 6 1.05 12.08 0.08
CA GLY A 6 1.28 11.76 -1.29
C GLY A 6 0.00 11.74 -2.10
N GLY A 7 -0.21 12.76 -2.94
CA GLY A 7 -1.20 12.68 -4.03
C GLY A 7 -0.85 11.58 -5.04
N LEU A 8 -1.47 11.60 -6.23
CA LEU A 8 -0.94 10.87 -7.39
C LEU A 8 0.57 11.19 -7.45
N PHE A 9 1.43 10.17 -7.40
CA PHE A 9 2.90 10.29 -7.34
C PHE A 9 3.58 10.60 -6.00
N GLY A 10 2.90 10.50 -4.85
CA GLY A 10 3.56 10.66 -3.55
C GLY A 10 4.62 9.60 -3.19
N CYS A 11 4.74 8.55 -4.01
CA CYS A 11 5.82 7.57 -3.95
C CYS A 11 7.21 8.19 -4.18
N PHE A 12 7.33 9.36 -4.83
CA PHE A 12 8.65 10.02 -5.02
C PHE A 12 9.34 10.46 -3.71
N LYS A 13 8.60 10.51 -2.60
CA LYS A 13 9.18 10.72 -1.26
C LYS A 13 9.99 9.51 -0.76
N ASP A 14 9.79 8.33 -1.36
CA ASP A 14 10.58 7.11 -1.12
C ASP A 14 10.84 6.42 -2.47
N ILE A 15 11.79 6.95 -3.23
CA ILE A 15 12.10 6.46 -4.57
C ILE A 15 12.62 5.02 -4.55
N THR A 16 13.36 4.65 -3.50
CA THR A 16 13.91 3.31 -3.34
C THR A 16 12.81 2.30 -3.05
N GLY A 17 11.88 2.63 -2.14
CA GLY A 17 10.68 1.84 -1.90
C GLY A 17 9.79 1.74 -3.14
N CYS A 18 9.66 2.82 -3.90
CA CYS A 18 8.90 2.84 -5.15
C CYS A 18 9.52 1.91 -6.21
N LEU A 19 10.84 1.96 -6.40
CA LEU A 19 11.55 1.08 -7.32
C LEU A 19 11.45 -0.39 -6.90
N PHE A 20 11.51 -0.67 -5.60
CA PHE A 20 11.31 -2.02 -5.07
C PHE A 20 9.88 -2.52 -5.31
N SER A 21 8.88 -1.68 -5.04
CA SER A 21 7.46 -2.00 -5.31
C SER A 21 7.16 -2.12 -6.81
N MET A 22 7.87 -1.41 -7.69
CA MET A 22 7.81 -1.65 -9.14
C MET A 22 8.47 -2.97 -9.54
N CYS A 23 9.60 -3.33 -8.93
CA CYS A 23 10.34 -4.54 -9.29
C CYS A 23 9.66 -5.82 -8.81
N CYS A 24 9.06 -5.81 -7.61
CA CYS A 24 8.22 -6.90 -7.11
C CYS A 24 6.99 -6.35 -6.37
N ALA A 25 5.99 -5.89 -7.14
CA ALA A 25 4.70 -5.46 -6.60
C ALA A 25 4.01 -6.56 -5.77
N PRO A 26 4.00 -7.85 -6.17
CA PRO A 26 3.42 -8.92 -5.36
C PRO A 26 4.11 -9.10 -4.01
N CYS A 27 5.44 -8.99 -3.95
CA CYS A 27 6.20 -9.11 -2.70
C CYS A 27 5.87 -7.96 -1.75
N SER A 28 5.94 -6.71 -2.25
CA SER A 28 5.68 -5.52 -1.43
C SER A 28 4.23 -5.48 -0.94
N ASN A 29 3.28 -5.80 -1.82
CA ASN A 29 1.86 -5.78 -1.46
C ASN A 29 1.48 -6.94 -0.54
N GLY A 30 2.08 -8.12 -0.73
CA GLY A 30 1.94 -9.27 0.18
C GLY A 30 2.49 -8.97 1.57
N GLU A 31 3.64 -8.30 1.67
CA GLU A 31 4.22 -7.83 2.93
C GLU A 31 3.27 -6.85 3.64
N ASN A 32 2.73 -5.87 2.91
CA ASN A 32 1.76 -4.93 3.45
C ASN A 32 0.50 -5.63 3.98
N TRP A 33 0.03 -6.64 3.24
CA TRP A 33 -1.15 -7.42 3.61
C TRP A 33 -0.96 -8.26 4.86
N ALA A 34 0.24 -8.81 5.08
CA ALA A 34 0.58 -9.50 6.31
C ALA A 34 0.72 -8.52 7.48
N LYS A 35 1.47 -7.43 7.30
CA LYS A 35 1.74 -6.41 8.35
C LYS A 35 0.48 -5.69 8.84
N VAL A 36 -0.46 -5.40 7.95
CA VAL A 36 -1.73 -4.76 8.35
C VAL A 36 -2.57 -5.68 9.25
N ARG A 37 -2.26 -6.98 9.30
CA ARG A 37 -2.94 -7.99 10.13
C ARG A 37 -2.10 -8.49 11.29
N ASP A 38 -0.90 -7.94 11.47
CA ASP A 38 0.06 -8.39 12.48
C ASP A 38 0.46 -9.87 12.28
N GLU A 39 0.53 -10.29 11.01
CA GLU A 39 0.94 -11.63 10.57
C GLU A 39 2.33 -11.61 9.94
N GLU A 40 3.03 -12.76 9.94
CA GLU A 40 4.27 -12.92 9.18
C GLU A 40 3.98 -13.09 7.68
N CYS A 41 4.78 -12.45 6.82
CA CYS A 41 4.63 -12.57 5.38
C CYS A 41 5.03 -13.97 4.89
N THR A 42 4.06 -14.74 4.43
CA THR A 42 4.28 -16.07 3.84
C THR A 42 4.17 -16.06 2.32
N TRP A 43 4.60 -17.14 1.66
CA TRP A 43 4.41 -17.31 0.21
C TRP A 43 2.94 -17.20 -0.24
N CYS A 44 1.98 -17.56 0.60
CA CYS A 44 0.57 -17.39 0.28
C CYS A 44 0.20 -15.91 0.08
N HIS A 45 0.81 -14.99 0.84
CA HIS A 45 0.57 -13.55 0.71
C HIS A 45 1.13 -12.99 -0.60
N VAL A 46 2.25 -13.54 -1.07
CA VAL A 46 2.93 -13.11 -2.31
C VAL A 46 2.26 -13.72 -3.54
N CYS A 47 1.86 -15.00 -3.48
CA CYS A 47 1.25 -15.70 -4.62
C CYS A 47 -0.25 -15.41 -4.77
N MET A 48 -0.98 -15.21 -3.66
CA MET A 48 -2.42 -14.89 -3.68
C MET A 48 -2.61 -13.39 -3.52
N VAL A 49 -2.18 -12.65 -4.53
CA VAL A 49 -2.13 -11.18 -4.50
C VAL A 49 -3.54 -10.60 -4.30
N VAL A 50 -3.72 -9.92 -3.18
CA VAL A 50 -4.92 -9.14 -2.91
C VAL A 50 -4.84 -7.81 -3.64
N HIS A 51 -5.94 -7.38 -4.25
CA HIS A 51 -5.95 -6.10 -4.96
C HIS A 51 -5.49 -4.94 -4.03
N PRO A 52 -4.54 -4.08 -4.44
CA PRO A 52 -3.95 -3.03 -3.59
C PRO A 52 -4.98 -2.11 -2.92
N TYR A 53 -6.13 -1.88 -3.58
CA TYR A 53 -7.29 -1.22 -2.98
C TYR A 53 -7.68 -1.78 -1.60
N TRP A 54 -7.85 -3.09 -1.47
CA TRP A 54 -8.30 -3.70 -0.20
C TRP A 54 -7.22 -3.65 0.87
N VAL A 55 -5.95 -3.76 0.46
CA VAL A 55 -4.80 -3.57 1.34
C VAL A 55 -4.82 -2.15 1.89
N ARG A 56 -4.90 -1.14 1.02
CA ARG A 56 -5.03 0.28 1.39
C ARG A 56 -6.18 0.55 2.35
N LYS A 57 -7.39 0.02 2.06
CA LYS A 57 -8.54 0.21 2.97
C LYS A 57 -8.26 -0.38 4.36
N SER A 58 -7.55 -1.50 4.42
CA SER A 58 -7.15 -2.13 5.68
C SER A 58 -6.11 -1.28 6.42
N VAL A 59 -5.14 -0.71 5.69
CA VAL A 59 -4.09 0.16 6.26
C VAL A 59 -4.71 1.42 6.86
N LEU A 60 -5.56 2.10 6.10
CA LEU A 60 -6.28 3.29 6.59
C LEU A 60 -7.14 2.95 7.81
N LYS A 61 -7.86 1.81 7.76
CA LYS A 61 -8.67 1.35 8.89
C LYS A 61 -7.82 1.09 10.14
N LYS A 62 -6.64 0.45 10.01
CA LYS A 62 -5.71 0.19 11.12
C LYS A 62 -5.23 1.50 11.78
N ARG A 63 -5.17 2.59 11.01
CA ARG A 63 -4.82 3.93 11.51
C ARG A 63 -5.99 4.76 12.02
N GLY A 64 -7.22 4.26 11.96
CA GLY A 64 -8.41 5.06 12.28
C GLY A 64 -8.72 6.15 11.26
N GLU A 65 -8.16 6.04 10.05
CA GLU A 65 -8.36 6.99 8.96
C GLU A 65 -9.40 6.46 7.96
N SER A 66 -10.08 7.38 7.28
CA SER A 66 -11.03 7.05 6.21
C SER A 66 -10.63 7.71 4.90
N GLY A 67 -10.32 6.87 3.91
CA GLY A 67 -10.06 7.28 2.53
C GLY A 67 -11.32 7.35 1.68
N SER A 68 -11.29 8.15 0.62
CA SER A 68 -12.38 8.21 -0.38
C SER A 68 -12.33 6.99 -1.29
N ASN A 69 -13.43 6.23 -1.37
CA ASN A 69 -13.49 5.03 -2.20
C ASN A 69 -13.19 5.30 -3.68
N VAL A 70 -13.68 6.42 -4.23
CA VAL A 70 -13.45 6.79 -5.62
C VAL A 70 -11.99 7.15 -5.85
N ALA A 71 -11.42 7.97 -4.96
CA ALA A 71 -10.01 8.36 -5.07
C ALA A 71 -9.08 7.15 -4.89
N ASP A 72 -9.34 6.31 -3.88
CA ASP A 72 -8.60 5.09 -3.59
C ASP A 72 -8.68 4.10 -4.77
N CYS A 73 -9.85 3.95 -5.39
CA CYS A 73 -10.04 3.10 -6.57
C CYS A 73 -9.23 3.62 -7.77
N LEU A 74 -9.33 4.92 -8.07
CA LEU A 74 -8.60 5.53 -9.19
C LEU A 74 -7.09 5.44 -8.98
N ILE A 75 -6.57 5.79 -7.81
CA ILE A 75 -5.13 5.77 -7.55
C ILE A 75 -4.57 4.35 -7.52
N THR A 76 -5.32 3.36 -7.02
CA THR A 76 -4.88 1.95 -7.06
C THR A 76 -5.02 1.32 -8.45
N THR A 77 -5.78 1.92 -9.36
CA THR A 77 -5.88 1.49 -10.76
C THR A 77 -4.78 2.10 -11.62
N PHE A 78 -4.50 3.38 -11.46
CA PHE A 78 -3.57 4.12 -12.32
C PHE A 78 -2.16 4.27 -11.73
N CYS A 79 -1.98 3.93 -10.44
CA CYS A 79 -0.75 4.20 -9.70
C CYS A 79 -0.56 3.16 -8.56
N ALA A 80 -0.85 1.89 -8.83
CA ALA A 80 -0.89 0.81 -7.84
C ALA A 80 0.43 0.69 -7.04
N GLU A 81 1.55 0.77 -7.72
CA GLU A 81 2.91 0.60 -7.20
C GLU A 81 3.26 1.73 -6.23
N CYS A 82 2.80 2.94 -6.53
CA CYS A 82 2.96 4.08 -5.65
C CYS A 82 2.09 3.93 -4.39
N VAL A 83 0.88 3.38 -4.52
CA VAL A 83 0.04 3.08 -3.36
C VAL A 83 0.68 2.00 -2.49
N ILE A 84 1.18 0.92 -3.09
CA ILE A 84 1.87 -0.17 -2.37
C ILE A 84 3.09 0.38 -1.61
N CYS A 85 3.90 1.23 -2.25
CA CYS A 85 5.04 1.87 -1.62
C CYS A 85 4.62 2.79 -0.46
N GLN A 86 3.57 3.59 -0.65
CA GLN A 86 3.04 4.45 0.40
C GLN A 86 2.53 3.63 1.58
N ASP A 87 1.66 2.65 1.34
CA ASP A 87 1.12 1.76 2.38
C ASP A 87 2.24 1.05 3.16
N ARG A 88 3.30 0.62 2.48
CA ARG A 88 4.48 0.02 3.12
C ARG A 88 5.17 0.98 4.09
N ARG A 89 5.35 2.23 3.68
CA ARG A 89 5.97 3.26 4.52
C ARG A 89 5.16 3.50 5.78
N GLU A 90 3.84 3.65 5.62
CA GLU A 90 2.93 3.87 6.74
C GLU A 90 2.95 2.72 7.74
N LEU A 91 3.11 1.48 7.27
CA LEU A 91 3.21 0.28 8.11
C LEU A 91 4.59 0.04 8.74
N ILE A 92 5.65 0.68 8.25
CA ILE A 92 7.00 0.62 8.85
C ILE A 92 7.16 1.73 9.89
N SER A 93 6.49 2.88 9.69
CA SER A 93 6.53 4.00 10.64
C SER A 93 5.58 3.86 11.84
N SER A 94 4.70 2.86 11.84
CA SER A 94 3.74 2.55 12.91
C SER A 94 4.28 1.50 13.87
#